data_AF-A0AAV9C2G6-F1
#
_entry.id   AF-A0AAV9C2G6-F1
#
_cell.length_a   1.000
_cell.length_b   1.000
_cell.length_c   1.000
_cell.angle_alpha   90.00
_cell.angle_beta   90.00
_cell.angle_gamma   90.00
#
_symmetry.space_group_name_H-M   'P 1'
#
loop_
_entity.id
_entity.type
_entity.pdbx_description
1 polymer ?
#
loop_
_entity_poly.entity_id
_entity_poly.type
_entity_poly.pdbx_seq_one_letter_code
_entity_poly.pdbx_strand_id
1 'polypeptide(L)' 'MGRLHTLLIMYIWSHNSNTCECLRQVAARYSNLRDEAAQALPGQCGVSVGIPISRNTDCSR' A
#
# COMPACT_ATOMS: atom_id res chain seq x y z
N MET A 1 29.02 6.06 8.52
CA MET A 1 27.69 5.51 8.84
C MET A 1 26.63 6.03 7.85
N GLY A 2 26.76 5.77 6.53
CA GLY A 2 25.95 6.52 5.53
C GLY A 2 25.58 5.81 4.24
N ARG A 3 25.77 4.49 4.14
CA ARG A 3 25.43 3.70 2.92
C ARG A 3 24.44 2.56 3.21
N LEU A 4 24.49 1.97 4.40
CA LEU A 4 23.55 0.92 4.83
C LEU A 4 22.14 1.46 5.11
N HIS A 5 22.03 2.68 5.63
CA HIS A 5 20.74 3.31 5.96
C HIS A 5 19.93 3.64 4.69
N THR A 6 20.59 4.11 3.63
CA THR A 6 19.96 4.40 2.33
C THR A 6 19.50 3.13 1.61
N LEU A 7 20.25 2.03 1.74
CA LEU A 7 19.87 0.72 1.20
C LEU A 7 18.64 0.13 1.90
N LEU A 8 18.51 0.30 3.22
CA LEU A 8 17.31 -0.12 3.96
C LEU A 8 16.06 0.66 3.53
N ILE A 9 16.19 1.98 3.32
CA ILE A 9 15.06 2.80 2.84
C ILE A 9 14.67 2.38 1.42
N MET A 10 15.62 2.13 0.50
CA MET A 10 15.32 1.58 -0.83
C MET A 10 14.69 0.17 -0.77
N TYR A 11 15.12 -0.69 0.16
CA TYR A 11 14.59 -2.05 0.32
C TYR A 11 13.16 -2.05 0.88
N ILE A 12 12.88 -1.20 1.87
CA ILE A 12 11.55 -1.02 2.44
C ILE A 12 10.62 -0.35 1.43
N TRP A 13 11.10 0.60 0.64
CA TRP A 13 10.32 1.24 -0.43
C TRP A 13 9.96 0.25 -1.55
N SER A 14 10.91 -0.60 -1.97
CA SER A 14 10.63 -1.71 -2.90
C SER A 14 9.55 -2.67 -2.40
N HIS A 15 9.53 -2.97 -1.10
CA HIS A 15 8.48 -3.81 -0.50
C HIS A 15 7.12 -3.10 -0.46
N ASN A 16 7.10 -1.78 -0.22
CA ASN A 16 5.87 -0.98 -0.26
C ASN A 16 5.29 -0.87 -1.67
N SER A 17 6.11 -0.64 -2.70
CA SER A 17 5.63 -0.60 -4.09
C SER A 17 5.02 -1.94 -4.52
N ASN A 18 5.66 -3.08 -4.19
CA ASN A 18 5.13 -4.41 -4.51
C ASN A 18 3.82 -4.71 -3.76
N THR A 19 3.75 -4.33 -2.48
CA THR A 19 2.53 -4.50 -1.67
C THR A 19 1.41 -3.60 -2.19
N CYS A 20 1.73 -2.38 -2.60
CA CYS A 20 0.78 -1.43 -3.19
C CYS A 20 0.17 -1.96 -4.47
N GLU A 21 1.00 -2.48 -5.39
CA GLU A 21 0.50 -3.07 -6.64
C GLU A 21 -0.40 -4.29 -6.38
N CYS A 22 -0.04 -5.12 -5.40
CA CYS A 22 -0.87 -6.24 -4.97
C CYS A 22 -2.26 -5.76 -4.50
N LEU A 23 -2.29 -4.78 -3.60
CA LEU A 23 -3.54 -4.23 -3.06
C LEU A 23 -4.38 -3.56 -4.15
N ARG A 24 -3.75 -2.82 -5.07
CA ARG A 24 -4.40 -2.19 -6.23
C ARG A 24 -5.04 -3.24 -7.14
N GLN A 25 -4.31 -4.31 -7.48
CA GLN A 25 -4.82 -5.39 -8.32
C GLN A 25 -6.00 -6.11 -7.68
N VAL A 26 -5.94 -6.37 -6.37
CA VAL A 26 -7.06 -6.96 -5.62
C VAL A 26 -8.25 -6.00 -5.63
N ALA A 27 -8.03 -4.71 -5.34
CA ALA A 27 -9.08 -3.69 -5.37
C ALA A 27 -9.74 -3.59 -6.75
N ALA A 28 -8.98 -3.73 -7.83
CA ALA A 28 -9.49 -3.71 -9.20
C ALA A 28 -10.42 -4.89 -9.52
N ARG A 29 -10.33 -6.01 -8.81
CA ARG A 29 -11.26 -7.15 -8.98
C ARG A 29 -12.65 -6.86 -8.44
N TYR A 30 -12.78 -5.87 -7.56
CA TYR A 30 -14.06 -5.49 -6.97
C TYR A 30 -14.59 -4.23 -7.68
N SER A 31 -15.46 -4.44 -8.68
CA SER A 31 -16.10 -3.34 -9.42
C SER A 31 -16.93 -2.42 -8.52
N ASN A 32 -17.47 -2.96 -7.42
CA ASN A 32 -18.35 -2.28 -6.49
C ASN A 32 -17.61 -1.84 -5.22
N LEU A 33 -16.27 -1.81 -5.25
CA LEU A 33 -15.47 -1.40 -4.12
C LEU A 33 -15.82 0.04 -3.75
N ARG A 34 -16.11 0.25 -2.47
CA ARG A 34 -16.28 1.58 -1.88
C ARG A 34 -14.95 2.01 -1.29
N ASP A 35 -14.29 2.96 -1.95
CA ASP A 35 -12.94 3.39 -1.57
C ASP A 35 -12.90 3.90 -0.12
N GLU A 36 -13.93 4.60 0.36
CA GLU A 36 -14.02 5.04 1.77
C GLU A 36 -14.07 3.87 2.77
N ALA A 37 -14.79 2.79 2.46
CA ALA A 37 -14.85 1.62 3.32
C ALA A 37 -13.53 0.85 3.29
N ALA A 38 -12.92 0.73 2.10
CA ALA A 38 -11.64 0.07 1.92
C ALA A 38 -10.51 0.78 2.70
N GLN A 39 -10.53 2.11 2.74
CA GLN A 39 -9.57 2.91 3.52
C GLN A 39 -9.78 2.79 5.04
N ALA A 40 -11.02 2.57 5.50
CA ALA A 40 -11.32 2.42 6.93
C ALA A 40 -10.99 1.02 7.49
N LEU A 41 -10.92 -0.01 6.64
CA LEU A 41 -10.70 -1.41 7.03
C LEU A 41 -9.46 -1.62 7.94
N PRO A 42 -8.26 -1.07 7.65
CA PRO A 42 -7.10 -1.26 8.51
C PRO A 42 -7.37 -0.82 9.96
N GLY A 43 -7.99 0.36 10.13
CA GLY A 43 -8.34 0.88 11.45
C GLY A 43 -9.36 0.02 12.18
N GLN A 44 -10.35 -0.54 11.46
CA GLN A 44 -11.31 -1.49 12.03
C GLN A 44 -10.67 -2.81 12.46
N CYS A 45 -9.62 -3.25 11.77
CA CYS A 45 -8.84 -4.43 12.12
C CYS A 45 -7.73 -4.15 13.14
N GLY A 46 -7.58 -2.91 13.63
CA GLY A 46 -6.53 -2.51 14.58
C GLY A 46 -5.12 -2.56 14.00
N VAL A 47 -4.99 -2.53 12.67
CA VAL A 47 -3.71 -2.58 11.94
C VAL A 47 -3.46 -1.27 11.21
N SER A 48 -2.21 -0.80 11.24
CA SER A 48 -1.79 0.36 10.46
C SER A 48 -1.13 -0.12 9.17
N VAL A 49 -1.73 0.23 8.02
CA VAL A 49 -1.18 -0.04 6.70
C VAL A 49 -0.78 1.30 6.09
N GLY A 50 0.51 1.48 5.81
CA GLY A 50 1.06 2.73 5.26
C GLY A 50 0.76 2.97 3.78
N ILE A 51 -0.12 2.15 3.18
CA ILE A 51 -0.44 2.16 1.75
C ILE A 51 -1.96 2.29 1.59
N PRO A 52 -2.46 3.23 0.78
CA PRO A 52 -3.89 3.40 0.57
C PRO A 52 -4.47 2.26 -0.29
N ILE A 53 -5.56 1.67 0.20
CA ILE A 53 -6.33 0.65 -0.51
C ILE A 53 -7.31 1.34 -1.47
N SER A 54 -6.94 1.45 -2.75
CA SER A 54 -7.79 1.99 -3.81
C SER A 54 -7.43 1.41 -5.18
N ARG A 55 -8.38 1.44 -6.10
CA ARG A 55 -8.19 1.07 -7.52
C ARG A 55 -7.31 2.05 -8.28
N ASN A 56 -7.22 3.29 -7.80
CA ASN A 56 -6.51 4.39 -8.45
C ASN A 56 -5.24 4.82 -7.71
N THR A 57 -4.79 4.06 -6.72
CA THR A 57 -3.51 4.33 -6.04
C THR A 57 -2.35 4.27 -7.05
N ASP A 58 -1.48 5.27 -7.00
CA ASP A 58 -0.20 5.31 -7.71
C ASP A 58 0.88 4.71 -6.78
N CYS A 59 1.41 3.56 -7.18
CA CYS A 59 2.40 2.80 -6.40
C CYS A 59 3.86 3.12 -6.76
N SER A 60 4.08 4.12 -7.62
CA SER A 60 5.40 4.54 -8.10
C SER A 60 6.03 5.65 -7.24
N ARG A 61 5.39 6.02 -6.12
CA ARG A 61 5.74 7.17 -5.27
C ARG A 61 6.14 6.76 -3.85
#